data_AF-A0A839E8A8-F1
#
_entry.id   AF-A0A839E8A8-F1
#
_cell.length_a   1.000
_cell.length_b   1.000
_cell.length_c   1.000
_cell.angle_alpha   90.00
_cell.angle_beta   90.00
_cell.angle_gamma   90.00
#
_symmetry.space_group_name_H-M   'P 1'
#
loop_
_entity.id
_entity.type
_entity.pdbx_description
1 polymer ?
#
loop_
_entity_poly.entity_id
_entity_poly.type
_entity_poly.pdbx_seq_one_letter_code
_entity_poly.pdbx_strand_id
1 'polypeptide(L)'
;MGRGILTEVGSILGITIVLALVGLSIVTAGDATTPGDIVPNAARFLFGATGIAIGLWMLLLIAGAVVLRHRPVGVRIGVHLLSAVIAVGLNTGLLALVAGPADSGWSGLIIAIALGAGAVLLIAVIIAVLVTELLIVQPRRLERPESGRPARRAGAA
;
A
#
# COMPACT_ATOMS: atom_id res chain seq x y z
N MET A 1 15.25 -16.00 9.67
CA MET A 1 15.46 -14.78 8.87
C MET A 1 14.21 -14.28 8.15
N GLY A 2 13.41 -15.14 7.49
CA GLY A 2 12.21 -14.70 6.74
C GLY A 2 11.02 -14.19 7.58
N ARG A 3 10.89 -14.58 8.85
CA ARG A 3 9.69 -14.26 9.66
C ARG A 3 9.46 -12.76 9.89
N GLY A 4 10.51 -11.95 10.05
CA GLY A 4 10.38 -10.50 10.26
C GLY A 4 9.86 -9.76 9.03
N ILE A 5 10.44 -10.06 7.87
CA ILE A 5 10.01 -9.51 6.57
C ILE A 5 8.59 -9.98 6.26
N LEU A 6 8.28 -11.26 6.50
CA LEU A 6 6.94 -11.81 6.26
C LEU A 6 5.88 -11.12 7.12
N THR A 7 6.19 -10.83 8.39
CA THR A 7 5.24 -10.10 9.27
C THR A 7 5.07 -8.65 8.85
N GLU A 8 6.14 -7.98 8.41
CA GLU A 8 6.11 -6.59 7.96
C GLU A 8 5.32 -6.45 6.65
N VAL A 9 5.70 -7.21 5.63
CA VAL A 9 4.99 -7.24 4.34
C VAL A 9 3.55 -7.68 4.55
N GLY A 10 3.31 -8.74 5.33
CA GLY A 10 1.98 -9.27 5.57
C GLY A 10 1.06 -8.30 6.32
N SER A 11 1.57 -7.56 7.31
CA SER A 11 0.79 -6.56 8.03
C SER A 11 0.49 -5.34 7.18
N ILE A 12 1.47 -4.81 6.43
CA ILE A 12 1.22 -3.71 5.50
C ILE A 12 0.17 -4.12 4.47
N LEU A 13 0.35 -5.29 3.84
CA LEU A 13 -0.58 -5.76 2.81
C LEU A 13 -1.98 -6.00 3.36
N GLY A 14 -2.08 -6.67 4.52
CA GLY A 14 -3.35 -6.97 5.17
C GLY A 14 -4.11 -5.70 5.57
N ILE A 15 -3.43 -4.73 6.20
CA ILE A 15 -4.04 -3.45 6.60
C ILE A 15 -4.46 -2.66 5.36
N THR A 16 -3.61 -2.57 4.33
CA THR A 16 -3.96 -1.87 3.08
C THR A 16 -5.20 -2.47 2.43
N ILE A 17 -5.29 -3.80 2.33
CA ILE A 17 -6.44 -4.47 1.71
C ILE A 17 -7.71 -4.18 2.51
N VAL A 18 -7.67 -4.31 3.83
CA VAL A 18 -8.84 -4.04 4.68
C VAL A 18 -9.28 -2.58 4.55
N LEU A 19 -8.34 -1.63 4.63
CA LEU A 19 -8.66 -0.20 4.51
C LEU A 19 -9.16 0.17 3.11
N ALA A 20 -8.59 -0.41 2.05
CA ALA A 20 -9.05 -0.18 0.69
C ALA A 20 -10.47 -0.72 0.48
N LEU A 21 -10.78 -1.91 1.00
CA LEU A 21 -12.14 -2.46 0.95
C LEU A 21 -13.13 -1.61 1.73
N VAL A 22 -12.77 -1.14 2.93
CA VAL A 22 -13.61 -0.25 3.74
C VAL A 22 -13.83 1.08 3.02
N GLY A 23 -12.77 1.71 2.52
CA GLY A 23 -12.85 2.97 1.79
C GLY A 23 -13.72 2.85 0.53
N LEU A 24 -13.53 1.79 -0.26
CA LEU A 24 -14.36 1.52 -1.43
C LEU A 24 -15.83 1.25 -1.06
N SER A 25 -16.08 0.56 0.06
CA SER A 25 -17.45 0.35 0.56
C SER A 25 -18.13 1.65 0.97
N ILE A 26 -17.40 2.58 1.59
CA ILE A 26 -17.93 3.90 1.96
C ILE A 26 -18.28 4.73 0.72
N VAL A 27 -17.37 4.76 -0.26
CA VAL A 27 -17.57 5.50 -1.51
C VAL A 27 -18.78 4.96 -2.28
N THR A 28 -18.88 3.63 -2.42
CA THR A 28 -20.00 2.99 -3.11
C THR A 28 -21.33 3.10 -2.37
N ALA A 29 -21.32 3.17 -1.03
CA ALA A 29 -22.53 3.41 -0.25
C ALA A 29 -23.09 4.83 -0.42
N GLY A 30 -22.23 5.83 -0.72
CA GLY A 30 -22.64 7.20 -0.99
C GLY A 30 -23.36 7.40 -2.33
N ASP A 31 -23.01 6.58 -3.33
CA ASP A 31 -23.57 6.66 -4.70
C ASP A 31 -24.85 5.82 -4.89
N ALA A 32 -25.31 5.08 -3.88
CA ALA A 32 -26.46 4.18 -3.96
C ALA A 32 -27.82 4.90 -3.90
N THR A 33 -28.03 5.96 -4.69
CA THR A 33 -29.32 6.67 -4.78
C THR A 33 -30.23 6.18 -5.92
N THR A 34 -29.71 5.35 -6.84
CA THR A 34 -30.51 4.71 -7.91
C THR A 34 -30.07 3.25 -8.16
N PRO A 35 -30.92 2.26 -7.83
CA PRO A 35 -30.64 0.84 -8.06
C PRO A 35 -30.99 0.49 -9.52
N GLY A 36 -29.99 0.41 -10.41
CA GLY A 36 -30.26 0.03 -11.79
C GLY A 36 -29.04 -0.15 -12.69
N ASP A 37 -28.41 0.93 -13.14
CA ASP A 37 -27.84 0.89 -14.49
C ASP A 37 -26.31 1.08 -14.64
N ILE A 38 -25.53 1.22 -13.57
CA ILE A 38 -24.06 1.52 -13.69
C ILE A 38 -23.16 0.53 -12.94
N VAL A 39 -23.72 -0.27 -12.04
CA VAL A 39 -22.96 -0.96 -10.96
C VAL A 39 -22.18 -2.21 -11.38
N PRO A 40 -22.64 -3.10 -12.30
CA PRO A 40 -21.95 -4.38 -12.54
C PRO A 40 -20.59 -4.23 -13.25
N ASN A 41 -20.47 -3.29 -14.18
CA ASN A 41 -19.26 -3.11 -14.99
C ASN A 41 -18.28 -2.15 -14.34
N ALA A 42 -18.75 -1.08 -13.69
CA ALA A 42 -17.89 -0.14 -12.96
C ALA A 42 -17.18 -0.82 -11.78
N ALA A 43 -17.89 -1.67 -11.02
CA ALA A 43 -17.29 -2.42 -9.92
C ALA A 43 -16.24 -3.44 -10.41
N ARG A 44 -16.48 -4.13 -11.53
CA ARG A 44 -15.50 -5.05 -12.13
C ARG A 44 -14.27 -4.31 -12.66
N PHE A 45 -14.47 -3.14 -13.27
CA PHE A 45 -13.38 -2.31 -13.77
C PHE A 45 -12.56 -1.72 -12.62
N LEU A 46 -13.21 -1.28 -11.55
CA LEU A 46 -12.59 -0.87 -10.29
C LEU A 46 -11.76 -2.00 -9.68
N PHE A 47 -12.34 -3.18 -9.48
CA PHE A 47 -11.61 -4.32 -8.93
C PHE A 47 -10.44 -4.76 -9.82
N GLY A 48 -10.60 -4.73 -11.15
CA GLY A 48 -9.54 -5.04 -12.10
C GLY A 48 -8.40 -4.01 -12.06
N ALA A 49 -8.73 -2.72 -12.13
CA ALA A 49 -7.76 -1.63 -12.11
C ALA A 49 -7.04 -1.52 -10.76
N THR A 50 -7.76 -1.64 -9.64
CA THR A 50 -7.16 -1.63 -8.30
C THR A 50 -6.35 -2.89 -8.03
N GLY A 51 -6.78 -4.05 -8.54
CA GLY A 51 -6.06 -5.31 -8.39
C GLY A 51 -4.66 -5.28 -9.04
N ILE A 52 -4.54 -4.70 -10.24
CA ILE A 52 -3.25 -4.56 -10.93
C ILE A 52 -2.34 -3.59 -10.17
N ALA A 53 -2.86 -2.44 -9.71
CA ALA A 53 -2.11 -1.49 -8.88
C ALA A 53 -1.59 -2.14 -7.60
N ILE A 54 -2.43 -2.92 -6.91
CA ILE A 54 -2.06 -3.65 -5.69
C ILE A 54 -0.98 -4.69 -5.99
N GLY A 55 -1.10 -5.44 -7.09
CA GLY A 55 -0.12 -6.44 -7.49
C GLY A 55 1.26 -5.83 -7.81
N LEU A 56 1.29 -4.76 -8.59
CA LEU A 56 2.51 -4.00 -8.90
C LEU A 56 3.14 -3.42 -7.63
N TRP A 57 2.32 -2.81 -6.78
CA TRP A 57 2.79 -2.23 -5.52
C TRP A 57 3.32 -3.30 -4.57
N MET A 58 2.65 -4.45 -4.45
CA MET A 58 3.08 -5.57 -3.62
C MET A 58 4.48 -6.05 -3.99
N LEU A 59 4.80 -6.16 -5.29
CA LEU A 59 6.14 -6.54 -5.75
C LEU A 59 7.19 -5.53 -5.31
N LEU A 60 6.90 -4.23 -5.50
CA LEU A 60 7.80 -3.15 -5.07
C LEU A 60 7.94 -3.09 -3.54
N LEU A 61 6.89 -3.43 -2.81
CA LEU A 61 6.89 -3.46 -1.35
C LEU A 61 7.77 -4.59 -0.82
N ILE A 62 7.66 -5.78 -1.40
CA ILE A 62 8.53 -6.93 -1.09
C ILE A 62 9.99 -6.57 -1.40
N ALA A 63 10.26 -6.00 -2.58
CA ALA A 63 11.61 -5.59 -2.97
C ALA A 63 12.18 -4.52 -2.02
N GLY A 64 11.37 -3.51 -1.69
CA GLY A 64 11.73 -2.44 -0.75
C GLY A 64 12.04 -2.97 0.65
N ALA A 65 11.20 -3.87 1.18
CA ALA A 65 11.39 -4.48 2.49
C ALA A 65 12.69 -5.31 2.56
N VAL A 66 13.05 -6.00 1.47
CA VAL A 66 14.30 -6.77 1.38
C VAL A 66 15.53 -5.85 1.29
N VAL A 67 15.48 -4.85 0.41
CA VAL A 67 16.62 -3.94 0.12
C VAL A 67 16.89 -3.00 1.29
N LEU A 68 15.85 -2.48 1.93
CA LEU A 68 15.95 -1.44 2.94
C LEU A 68 15.97 -1.96 4.38
N ARG A 69 16.06 -3.28 4.59
CA ARG A 69 16.03 -3.93 5.91
C ARG A 69 16.99 -3.35 6.98
N HIS A 70 18.10 -2.77 6.52
CA HIS A 70 19.18 -2.20 7.34
C HIS A 70 19.17 -0.67 7.37
N ARG A 71 18.24 -0.03 6.67
CA ARG A 71 18.10 1.42 6.59
C ARG A 71 17.23 1.94 7.74
N PRO A 72 17.41 3.21 8.14
CA PRO A 72 16.57 3.82 9.17
C PRO A 72 15.10 3.84 8.74
N VAL A 73 14.21 3.79 9.73
CA VAL A 73 12.75 3.69 9.53
C VAL A 73 12.21 4.79 8.61
N GLY A 74 12.70 6.03 8.75
CA GLY A 74 12.27 7.15 7.88
C GLY A 74 12.56 6.92 6.39
N VAL A 75 13.69 6.28 6.06
CA VAL A 75 14.02 5.95 4.66
C VAL A 75 13.13 4.81 4.15
N ARG A 76 12.83 3.82 5.00
CA ARG A 76 11.92 2.71 4.64
C ARG A 76 10.51 3.23 4.33
N ILE A 77 9.95 4.04 5.24
CA ILE A 77 8.65 4.70 5.02
C ILE A 77 8.68 5.48 3.69
N GLY A 78 9.69 6.35 3.50
CA GLY A 78 9.80 7.16 2.29
C GLY A 78 9.78 6.33 0.99
N VAL A 79 10.51 5.21 0.95
CA VAL A 79 10.53 4.36 -0.24
C VAL A 79 9.24 3.57 -0.43
N HIS A 80 8.61 3.08 0.64
CA HIS A 80 7.32 2.39 0.54
C HIS A 80 6.19 3.31 0.07
N LEU A 81 6.20 4.57 0.52
CA LEU A 81 5.26 5.58 0.04
C LEU A 81 5.56 5.97 -1.42
N LEU A 82 6.83 6.18 -1.77
CA LEU A 82 7.22 6.49 -3.15
C LEU A 82 6.84 5.36 -4.11
N SER A 83 7.04 4.10 -3.72
CA SER A 83 6.65 2.96 -4.55
C SER A 83 5.13 2.86 -4.73
N ALA A 84 4.35 3.25 -3.72
CA ALA A 84 2.90 3.34 -3.82
C ALA A 84 2.46 4.38 -4.82
N VAL A 85 3.05 5.58 -4.75
CA VAL A 85 2.78 6.66 -5.71
C VAL A 85 3.13 6.22 -7.13
N ILE A 86 4.28 5.58 -7.33
CA ILE A 86 4.68 5.07 -8.64
C ILE A 86 3.70 3.99 -9.13
N ALA A 87 3.33 3.03 -8.30
CA ALA A 87 2.41 1.96 -8.69
C ALA A 87 1.03 2.49 -9.05
N VAL A 88 0.47 3.39 -8.25
CA VAL A 88 -0.82 4.04 -8.53
C VAL A 88 -0.72 4.90 -9.79
N GLY A 89 0.33 5.71 -9.92
CA GLY A 89 0.54 6.59 -11.07
C GLY A 89 0.69 5.82 -12.38
N LEU A 90 1.49 4.75 -12.39
CA LEU A 90 1.63 3.87 -13.56
C LEU A 90 0.31 3.19 -13.90
N ASN A 91 -0.41 2.68 -12.89
CA ASN A 91 -1.68 2.02 -13.12
C ASN A 91 -2.73 2.97 -13.70
N THR A 92 -2.91 4.14 -13.11
CA THR A 92 -3.85 5.15 -13.58
C THR A 92 -3.45 5.70 -14.95
N GLY A 93 -2.15 5.93 -15.18
CA GLY A 93 -1.62 6.37 -16.47
C GLY A 93 -1.86 5.35 -17.58
N LEU A 94 -1.60 4.06 -17.31
CA LEU A 94 -1.90 2.98 -18.25
C LEU A 94 -3.40 2.87 -18.53
N LEU A 95 -4.25 3.01 -17.49
CA LEU A 95 -5.69 3.01 -17.67
C LEU A 95 -6.16 4.17 -18.54
N ALA A 96 -5.60 5.37 -18.35
CA ALA A 96 -5.92 6.54 -19.15
C ALA A 96 -5.49 6.36 -20.62
N LEU A 97 -4.33 5.74 -20.87
CA LEU A 97 -3.88 5.43 -22.22
C LEU A 97 -4.80 4.41 -22.92
N VAL A 98 -5.28 3.40 -22.20
CA VAL A 98 -6.21 2.39 -22.74
C VAL A 98 -7.61 2.97 -22.96
N ALA A 99 -8.06 3.87 -22.09
CA ALA A 99 -9.38 4.49 -22.18
C ALA A 99 -9.51 5.45 -23.39
N GLY A 100 -8.39 5.93 -23.95
CA GLY A 100 -8.39 6.85 -25.08
C GLY A 100 -8.66 8.32 -24.69
N PRO A 101 -8.87 9.22 -25.67
CA PRO A 101 -9.06 10.65 -25.41
C PRO A 101 -10.23 10.91 -24.45
N ALA A 102 -10.04 11.85 -23.50
CA ALA A 102 -11.02 12.18 -22.45
C ALA A 102 -12.38 12.69 -22.99
N ASP A 103 -12.41 13.09 -24.27
CA ASP A 103 -13.60 13.61 -24.94
C ASP A 103 -14.59 12.52 -25.38
N SER A 104 -14.21 11.24 -25.28
CA SER A 104 -15.14 10.14 -25.48
C SER A 104 -16.03 9.99 -24.23
N GLY A 105 -17.36 9.87 -24.41
CA GLY A 105 -18.32 9.94 -23.29
C GLY A 105 -18.08 8.97 -22.12
N TRP A 106 -17.29 7.90 -22.31
CA TRP A 106 -16.97 6.90 -21.28
C TRP A 106 -15.54 7.01 -20.73
N SER A 107 -14.59 7.59 -21.47
CA SER A 107 -13.17 7.65 -21.04
C SER A 107 -12.97 8.57 -19.84
N GLY A 108 -13.65 9.73 -19.81
CA GLY A 108 -13.61 10.64 -18.66
C GLY A 108 -14.11 9.98 -17.37
N LEU A 109 -15.19 9.19 -17.46
CA LEU A 109 -15.73 8.43 -16.32
C LEU A 109 -14.73 7.37 -15.83
N ILE A 110 -14.13 6.62 -16.76
CA ILE A 110 -13.12 5.58 -16.44
C ILE A 110 -11.92 6.20 -15.72
N ILE A 111 -11.41 7.33 -16.22
CA ILE A 111 -10.27 8.03 -15.63
C ILE A 111 -10.61 8.57 -14.23
N ALA A 112 -11.80 9.16 -14.05
CA ALA A 112 -12.25 9.66 -12.76
C ALA A 112 -12.38 8.54 -11.71
N ILE A 113 -12.96 7.41 -12.10
CA ILE A 113 -13.07 6.21 -11.26
C ILE A 113 -11.67 5.67 -10.88
N ALA A 114 -10.75 5.62 -11.84
CA ALA A 114 -9.38 5.16 -11.60
C ALA A 114 -8.62 6.06 -10.63
N LEU A 115 -8.77 7.38 -10.77
CA LEU A 115 -8.18 8.37 -9.85
C LEU A 115 -8.77 8.23 -8.45
N GLY A 116 -10.09 8.09 -8.33
CA GLY A 116 -10.76 7.87 -7.04
C GLY A 116 -10.28 6.60 -6.34
N ALA A 117 -10.22 5.48 -7.06
CA ALA A 117 -9.71 4.22 -6.53
C ALA A 117 -8.23 4.30 -6.16
N GLY A 118 -7.42 4.97 -6.99
CA GLY A 118 -6.02 5.24 -6.72
C GLY A 118 -5.81 6.05 -5.45
N ALA A 119 -6.63 7.08 -5.23
CA ALA A 119 -6.58 7.90 -4.02
C ALA A 119 -6.94 7.10 -2.76
N VAL A 120 -8.02 6.31 -2.80
CA VAL A 120 -8.40 5.42 -1.68
C VAL A 120 -7.28 4.44 -1.36
N LEU A 121 -6.68 3.82 -2.38
CA LEU A 121 -5.55 2.92 -2.20
C LEU A 121 -4.36 3.64 -1.60
N LEU A 122 -4.02 4.84 -2.07
CA LEU A 122 -2.88 5.61 -1.56
C LEU A 122 -3.05 5.94 -0.07
N ILE A 123 -4.25 6.36 0.34
CA ILE A 123 -4.57 6.65 1.74
C ILE A 123 -4.43 5.38 2.59
N ALA A 124 -4.98 4.26 2.13
CA ALA A 124 -4.86 2.97 2.80
C ALA A 124 -3.40 2.55 2.99
N VAL A 125 -2.58 2.73 1.94
CA VAL A 125 -1.13 2.44 1.98
C VAL A 125 -0.41 3.33 2.98
N ILE A 126 -0.67 4.64 2.98
CA ILE A 126 -0.04 5.58 3.92
C ILE A 126 -0.31 5.14 5.35
N ILE A 127 -1.56 4.84 5.68
CA ILE A 127 -1.95 4.39 7.01
C ILE A 127 -1.26 3.05 7.34
N ALA A 128 -1.30 2.08 6.43
CA ALA A 128 -0.73 0.75 6.65
C ALA A 128 0.79 0.78 6.88
N VAL A 129 1.53 1.57 6.09
CA VAL A 129 2.98 1.74 6.22
C VAL A 129 3.31 2.41 7.55
N LEU A 130 2.63 3.51 7.90
CA LEU A 130 2.88 4.22 9.16
C LEU A 130 2.56 3.35 10.37
N VAL A 131 1.41 2.69 10.39
CA VAL A 131 1.02 1.78 11.48
C VAL A 131 2.01 0.64 11.62
N THR A 132 2.41 0.01 10.51
CA THR A 132 3.32 -1.13 10.59
C THR A 132 4.70 -0.71 11.06
N GLU A 133 5.26 0.34 10.48
CA GLU A 133 6.62 0.77 10.79
C GLU A 133 6.75 1.33 12.21
N LEU A 134 5.79 2.15 12.64
CA LEU A 134 5.85 2.85 13.92
C LEU A 134 5.28 2.02 15.08
N LEU A 135 4.24 1.23 14.85
CA LEU A 135 3.52 0.53 15.93
C LEU A 135 3.78 -0.97 15.97
N ILE A 136 4.16 -1.61 14.87
CA ILE A 136 4.36 -3.07 14.82
C ILE A 136 5.85 -3.44 14.84
N VAL A 137 6.66 -2.77 14.01
CA VAL A 137 8.07 -3.12 13.80
C VAL A 137 8.99 -2.43 14.82
N GLN A 138 8.77 -1.14 15.10
CA GLN A 138 9.63 -0.36 16.01
C GLN A 138 9.66 -0.89 17.46
N PRO A 139 8.53 -1.22 18.11
CA PRO A 139 8.56 -1.71 19.50
C PRO A 139 9.36 -3.01 19.66
N ARG A 140 9.24 -3.93 18.69
CA ARG A 140 9.96 -5.22 18.68
C ARG A 140 11.49 -5.09 18.56
N ARG A 141 12.00 -3.97 18.04
CA ARG A 141 13.45 -3.73 17.94
C ARG A 141 14.05 -3.21 19.25
N LEU A 142 13.27 -2.48 20.06
CA LEU A 142 13.71 -1.97 21.37
C LEU A 142 13.68 -3.06 22.45
N GLU A 143 12.76 -4.02 22.33
CA GLU A 143 12.64 -5.18 23.22
C GLU A 143 13.71 -6.27 22.99
N ARG A 144 14.63 -6.08 22.04
CA ARG A 144 15.77 -6.98 21.85
C ARG A 144 16.99 -6.37 22.54
N PRO A 145 17.13 -6.51 23.88
CA PRO A 145 18.32 -6.05 24.56
C PRO A 145 19.54 -6.73 23.97
N GLU A 146 20.64 -5.98 23.84
CA GLU A 146 21.98 -6.49 23.57
C GLU A 146 22.41 -7.44 24.69
N SER A 147 21.83 -8.64 24.79
CA SER A 147 22.22 -9.67 25.76
C SER A 147 23.51 -10.38 25.35
N GLY A 148 24.40 -9.70 24.63
CA GLY A 148 25.55 -10.30 23.97
C GLY A 148 26.83 -9.50 24.02
N ARG A 149 26.91 -8.39 24.79
CA ARG A 149 28.20 -7.78 25.10
C ARG A 149 28.78 -8.53 26.30
N PRO A 150 29.81 -9.38 26.14
CA PRO A 150 30.46 -9.95 27.30
C PRO A 150 31.03 -8.78 28.09
N ALA A 151 30.63 -8.69 29.36
CA ALA A 151 31.19 -7.78 30.32
C ALA A 151 32.72 -7.91 30.23
N ARG A 152 33.36 -6.92 29.60
CA ARG A 152 34.82 -6.79 29.58
C ARG A 152 35.20 -6.69 31.04
N ARG A 153 35.67 -7.81 31.60
CA ARG A 153 36.15 -7.93 32.98
C ARG A 153 37.08 -6.75 33.24
N ALA A 154 36.60 -5.83 34.07
CA ALA A 154 37.48 -5.02 34.87
C ALA A 154 38.19 -5.99 35.84
N GLY A 155 39.51 -6.05 35.80
CA GLY A 155 40.30 -6.79 36.79
C GLY A 155 41.37 -7.71 36.21
N ALA A 156 42.55 -7.15 36.00
CA ALA A 156 43.86 -7.71 36.36
C ALA A 156 44.82 -6.51 36.27
N ALA A 157 45.04 -5.82 37.38
CA ALA A 157 46.14 -6.07 38.33
C ALA A 157 47.49 -5.65 37.73
#